data_AF-A0A7R5L2C9-F1
#
_entry.id   AF-A0A7R5L2C9-F1
#
_cell.length_a   1.000
_cell.length_b   1.000
_cell.length_c   1.000
_cell.angle_alpha   90.00
_cell.angle_beta   90.00
_cell.angle_gamma   90.00
#
_symmetry.space_group_name_H-M   'P 1'
#
loop_
_entity.id
_entity.type
_entity.pdbx_description
1 polymer ?
#
loop_
_entity_poly.entity_id
_entity_poly.type
_entity_poly.pdbx_seq_one_letter_code
_entity_poly.pdbx_strand_id
1 'polypeptide(L)'
;MISTYDPVAKLIHHRPANSCLLPLCSLHGAAVITVEGVGSIKTRIHPIQERLAKCNGSQCGFCTPGMVMSMYALLRNHAKPSMEQIISALDGNLCRCTGYRPIIDSYTSFAREPTCCQLRGTGQCCLDQEECVCSSSTGGQILSGLCNPEQFLPMDPTQEFIFPPELMRMAQEQQRTTLIFHGKRTTWISPPSLKKLLKLKAKYPKAPLVVGNTSVGILNAFCHHKDCASIFRPM
;
A
#
# COMPACT_ATOMS: atom_id res chain seq x y z
N MET A 1 3.01 -2.21 -3.71
CA MET A 1 3.52 -0.85 -3.49
C MET A 1 4.28 -0.40 -4.72
N ILE A 2 4.10 0.85 -5.15
CA ILE A 2 4.86 1.47 -6.24
C ILE A 2 5.80 2.49 -5.61
N SER A 3 7.07 2.46 -6.03
CA SER A 3 8.06 3.46 -5.65
C SER A 3 8.55 4.22 -6.87
N THR A 4 8.69 5.53 -6.77
CA THR A 4 9.22 6.40 -7.83
C THR A 4 10.21 7.39 -7.26
N TYR A 5 11.22 7.76 -8.04
CA TYR A 5 12.20 8.77 -7.65
C TYR A 5 11.90 10.11 -8.32
N ASP A 6 11.80 11.18 -7.53
CA ASP A 6 11.72 12.56 -8.01
C ASP A 6 13.15 13.13 -8.12
N PRO A 7 13.65 13.38 -9.35
CA PRO A 7 15.01 13.90 -9.54
C PRO A 7 15.17 15.36 -9.11
N VAL A 8 14.08 16.13 -9.00
CA VAL A 8 14.11 17.54 -8.58
C VAL A 8 14.16 17.62 -7.05
N ALA A 9 13.22 16.96 -6.38
CA ALA A 9 13.19 16.92 -4.92
C ALA A 9 14.27 16.00 -4.31
N LYS A 10 14.86 15.11 -5.13
CA LYS A 10 15.76 14.03 -4.69
C LYS A 10 15.14 13.11 -3.64
N LEU A 11 13.83 12.87 -3.77
CA LEU A 11 13.05 12.04 -2.85
C LEU A 11 12.51 10.79 -3.53
N ILE A 12 12.40 9.72 -2.77
CA ILE A 12 11.72 8.50 -3.19
C ILE A 12 10.31 8.54 -2.60
N HIS A 13 9.30 8.39 -3.45
CA HIS A 13 7.90 8.31 -3.04
C HIS A 13 7.42 6.87 -3.04
N HIS A 14 6.84 6.41 -1.94
CA HIS A 14 6.24 5.09 -1.80
C HIS A 14 4.72 5.21 -1.72
N ARG A 15 3.98 4.51 -2.59
CA ARG A 15 2.51 4.58 -2.62
C ARG A 15 1.89 3.19 -2.72
N PRO A 16 0.81 2.89 -1.97
CA PRO A 16 -0.04 1.74 -2.25
C PRO A 16 -0.82 1.98 -3.54
N ALA A 17 -1.14 0.90 -4.26
CA ALA A 17 -1.94 0.98 -5.49
C ALA A 17 -2.62 -0.37 -5.79
N ASN A 18 -3.79 -0.31 -6.40
CA ASN A 18 -4.53 -1.48 -6.84
C ASN A 18 -3.97 -1.96 -8.18
N SER A 19 -3.32 -3.13 -8.19
CA SER A 19 -2.65 -3.67 -9.38
C SER A 19 -3.63 -3.95 -10.53
N CYS A 20 -4.88 -4.30 -10.23
CA CYS A 20 -5.91 -4.60 -11.23
C CYS A 20 -6.27 -3.41 -12.14
N LEU A 21 -6.00 -2.18 -11.71
CA LEU A 21 -6.29 -0.96 -12.47
C LEU A 21 -5.03 -0.27 -12.99
N LEU A 22 -3.85 -0.85 -12.80
CA LEU A 22 -2.57 -0.22 -13.07
C LEU A 22 -1.96 -0.74 -14.38
N PRO A 23 -2.04 0.01 -15.49
CA PRO A 23 -1.48 -0.46 -16.76
C PRO A 23 0.05 -0.54 -16.67
N LEU A 24 0.64 -1.62 -17.17
CA LEU A 24 2.10 -1.81 -17.17
C LEU A 24 2.82 -0.65 -17.89
N CYS A 25 2.24 -0.12 -18.96
CA CYS A 25 2.76 1.02 -19.70
C CYS A 25 2.89 2.31 -18.86
N SER A 26 2.22 2.39 -17.71
CA SER A 26 2.33 3.51 -16.76
C SER A 26 3.47 3.35 -15.73
N LEU A 27 4.14 2.20 -15.71
CA LEU A 27 5.16 1.86 -14.69
C LEU A 27 6.60 2.05 -15.17
N HIS A 28 6.80 2.64 -16.35
CA HIS A 28 8.14 2.99 -16.81
C HIS A 28 8.84 3.91 -15.78
N GLY A 29 10.03 3.53 -15.33
CA GLY A 29 10.81 4.26 -14.33
C GLY A 29 10.37 4.05 -12.88
N ALA A 30 9.42 3.14 -12.60
CA ALA A 30 8.95 2.84 -11.25
C ALA A 30 9.43 1.47 -10.77
N ALA A 31 9.57 1.31 -9.45
CA ALA A 31 9.81 0.03 -8.80
C ALA A 31 8.52 -0.52 -8.17
N VAL A 32 8.20 -1.78 -8.45
CA VAL A 32 7.03 -2.47 -7.88
C VAL A 32 7.50 -3.49 -6.84
N ILE A 33 6.87 -3.46 -5.66
CA ILE A 33 7.06 -4.45 -4.61
C ILE A 33 5.72 -5.11 -4.31
N THR A 34 5.70 -6.44 -4.32
CA THR A 34 4.58 -7.31 -3.94
C THR A 34 4.84 -7.97 -2.58
N VAL A 35 3.90 -8.78 -2.09
CA VAL A 35 3.98 -9.40 -0.76
C VAL A 35 5.20 -10.33 -0.62
N GLU A 36 5.57 -11.02 -1.69
CA GLU A 36 6.73 -11.89 -1.77
C GLU A 36 8.03 -11.11 -1.74
N GLY A 37 8.00 -9.89 -2.27
CA GLY A 37 9.10 -8.94 -2.18
C GLY A 37 9.35 -8.54 -0.73
N VAL A 38 8.30 -8.25 0.05
CA VAL A 38 8.42 -7.81 1.45
C VAL A 38 9.11 -8.86 2.34
N GLY A 39 8.82 -10.14 2.12
CA GLY A 39 9.41 -11.23 2.89
C GLY A 39 8.80 -12.58 2.52
N SER A 40 9.49 -13.66 2.85
CA SER A 40 9.04 -15.02 2.55
C SER A 40 9.53 -16.04 3.58
N ILE A 41 8.88 -17.20 3.63
CA ILE A 41 9.32 -18.35 4.45
C ILE A 41 10.66 -18.94 3.98
N LYS A 42 11.07 -18.70 2.74
CA LYS A 42 12.35 -19.18 2.19
C LYS A 42 13.53 -18.31 2.59
N THR A 43 13.25 -17.05 2.94
CA THR A 43 14.25 -16.05 3.30
C THR A 43 14.01 -15.61 4.73
N ARG A 44 13.39 -14.45 4.92
CA ARG A 44 13.02 -13.89 6.21
C ARG A 44 11.59 -13.38 6.12
N ILE A 45 10.78 -13.73 7.11
CA ILE A 45 9.42 -13.21 7.27
C ILE A 45 9.53 -11.77 7.79
N HIS A 46 8.78 -10.86 7.17
CA HIS A 46 8.74 -9.48 7.61
C HIS A 46 7.89 -9.32 8.89
N PRO A 47 8.22 -8.41 9.85
CA PRO A 47 7.44 -8.22 11.07
C PRO A 47 5.94 -7.99 10.83
N ILE A 48 5.56 -7.32 9.73
CA ILE A 48 4.14 -7.13 9.35
C ILE A 48 3.45 -8.47 9.06
N GLN A 49 4.12 -9.37 8.33
CA GLN A 49 3.60 -10.69 8.00
C GLN A 49 3.52 -11.56 9.25
N GLU A 50 4.56 -11.54 10.08
CA GLU A 50 4.62 -12.28 11.35
C GLU A 50 3.47 -11.89 12.29
N ARG A 51 3.30 -10.58 12.55
CA ARG A 51 2.29 -10.09 13.49
C ARG A 51 0.89 -10.39 13.02
N LEU A 52 0.60 -10.18 11.73
CA LEU A 52 -0.72 -10.46 11.18
C LEU A 52 -1.08 -11.94 11.32
N ALA A 53 -0.13 -12.85 11.08
CA ALA A 53 -0.33 -14.28 11.23
C ALA A 53 -0.48 -14.70 12.70
N LYS A 54 0.46 -14.29 13.57
CA LYS A 54 0.48 -14.69 15.00
C LYS A 54 -0.70 -14.11 15.80
N CYS A 55 -1.29 -12.99 15.37
CA CYS A 55 -2.44 -12.37 16.03
C CYS A 55 -3.79 -12.81 15.42
N ASN A 56 -3.82 -13.92 14.68
CA ASN A 56 -5.03 -14.48 14.08
C ASN A 56 -5.74 -13.53 13.07
N GLY A 57 -4.98 -12.60 12.47
CA GLY A 57 -5.48 -11.66 11.47
C GLY A 57 -5.68 -12.25 10.08
N SER A 58 -5.51 -13.57 9.93
CA SER A 58 -5.68 -14.29 8.66
C SER A 58 -6.42 -15.60 8.91
N GLN A 59 -7.57 -15.79 8.25
CA GLN A 59 -8.33 -17.05 8.22
C GLN A 59 -8.18 -17.72 6.84
N CYS A 60 -9.07 -17.42 5.88
CA CYS A 60 -8.97 -17.96 4.52
C CYS A 60 -7.72 -17.50 3.75
N GLY A 61 -7.07 -16.42 4.20
CA GLY A 61 -5.81 -15.92 3.65
C GLY A 61 -5.91 -15.07 2.39
N PHE A 62 -7.07 -15.00 1.73
CA PHE A 62 -7.16 -14.37 0.41
C PHE A 62 -6.88 -12.85 0.42
N CYS A 63 -7.39 -12.12 1.42
CA CYS A 63 -7.16 -10.68 1.55
C CYS A 63 -5.82 -10.33 2.23
N THR A 64 -5.13 -11.33 2.80
CA THR A 64 -3.92 -11.14 3.63
C THR A 64 -2.79 -10.41 2.89
N PRO A 65 -2.48 -10.72 1.61
CA PRO A 65 -1.49 -9.95 0.86
C PRO A 65 -1.82 -8.46 0.74
N GLY A 66 -3.10 -8.10 0.56
CA GLY A 66 -3.55 -6.71 0.48
C GLY A 66 -3.32 -5.96 1.80
N MET A 67 -3.74 -6.58 2.92
CA MET A 67 -3.53 -6.04 4.27
C MET A 67 -2.04 -5.79 4.56
N VAL A 68 -1.18 -6.78 4.26
CA VAL A 68 0.27 -6.67 4.43
C VAL A 68 0.84 -5.54 3.59
N MET A 69 0.46 -5.43 2.31
CA MET A 69 1.01 -4.42 1.41
C MET A 69 0.54 -2.99 1.74
N SER A 70 -0.70 -2.83 2.22
CA SER A 70 -1.20 -1.55 2.73
C SER A 70 -0.40 -1.10 3.96
N MET A 71 -0.23 -1.99 4.94
CA MET A 71 0.54 -1.68 6.14
C MET A 71 2.02 -1.44 5.82
N TYR A 72 2.60 -2.21 4.89
CA TYR A 72 3.98 -2.01 4.44
C TYR A 72 4.18 -0.63 3.82
N ALA A 73 3.30 -0.22 2.92
CA ALA A 73 3.36 1.12 2.32
C ALA A 73 3.19 2.24 3.35
N LEU A 74 2.35 2.04 4.37
CA LEU A 74 2.21 2.99 5.47
C LEU A 74 3.52 3.13 6.26
N LEU A 75 4.11 2.02 6.70
CA LEU A 75 5.32 2.03 7.52
C LEU A 75 6.55 2.55 6.78
N ARG A 76 6.60 2.37 5.45
CA ARG A 76 7.63 2.97 4.58
C ARG A 76 7.55 4.50 4.52
N ASN A 77 6.39 5.09 4.82
CA ASN A 77 6.19 6.54 4.87
C ASN A 77 6.18 7.10 6.30
N HIS A 78 5.78 6.28 7.28
CA HIS A 78 5.67 6.65 8.69
C HIS A 78 6.18 5.51 9.58
N ALA A 79 7.39 5.64 10.13
CA ALA A 79 7.99 4.58 10.96
C ALA A 79 7.21 4.29 12.26
N LYS A 80 6.44 5.26 12.76
CA LYS A 80 5.57 5.15 13.95
C LYS A 80 4.22 5.81 13.66
N PRO A 81 3.30 5.13 12.93
CA PRO A 81 2.02 5.71 12.55
C PRO A 81 1.08 5.87 13.77
N SER A 82 0.05 6.70 13.63
CA SER A 82 -1.09 6.72 14.56
C SER A 82 -2.07 5.58 14.25
N MET A 83 -2.96 5.26 15.19
CA MET A 83 -4.04 4.28 14.93
C MET A 83 -4.98 4.73 13.81
N GLU A 84 -5.25 6.03 13.70
CA GLU A 84 -6.05 6.60 12.61
C GLU A 84 -5.40 6.34 11.25
N GLN A 85 -4.08 6.52 11.15
CA GLN A 85 -3.34 6.23 9.92
C GLN A 85 -3.37 4.74 9.57
N ILE A 86 -3.29 3.86 10.57
CA ILE A 86 -3.39 2.40 10.36
C ILE A 86 -4.77 2.04 9.79
N ILE A 87 -5.85 2.54 10.42
CA ILE A 87 -7.23 2.28 9.97
C ILE A 87 -7.41 2.81 8.54
N SER A 88 -7.00 4.06 8.30
CA SER A 88 -7.13 4.69 6.98
C SER A 88 -6.36 3.95 5.89
N ALA A 89 -5.16 3.42 6.20
CA ALA A 89 -4.40 2.60 5.25
C ALA A 89 -5.10 1.28 4.88
N LEU A 90 -6.02 0.81 5.71
CA LEU A 90 -6.77 -0.44 5.54
C LEU A 90 -8.18 -0.23 4.96
N ASP A 91 -8.69 1.00 4.85
CA ASP A 91 -10.05 1.30 4.35
C ASP A 91 -10.37 0.66 2.99
N GLY A 92 -9.36 0.56 2.12
CA GLY A 92 -9.49 -0.06 0.79
C GLY A 92 -9.43 -1.59 0.77
N ASN A 93 -9.23 -2.25 1.92
CA ASN A 93 -9.04 -3.69 2.02
C ASN A 93 -10.26 -4.38 2.65
N LEU A 94 -10.88 -5.26 1.87
CA LEU A 94 -12.07 -6.00 2.32
C LEU A 94 -11.69 -7.37 2.90
N CYS A 95 -12.25 -7.70 4.06
CA CYS A 95 -12.13 -9.01 4.66
C CYS A 95 -13.52 -9.55 5.07
N ARG A 96 -13.84 -10.77 4.64
CA ARG A 96 -15.13 -11.41 4.96
C ARG A 96 -15.06 -12.37 6.15
N CYS A 97 -13.86 -12.78 6.56
CA CYS A 97 -13.68 -13.87 7.53
C CYS A 97 -13.36 -13.37 8.94
N THR A 98 -12.46 -12.39 9.08
CA THR A 98 -11.87 -12.05 10.39
C THR A 98 -12.68 -11.07 11.23
N GLY A 99 -13.63 -10.36 10.63
CA GLY A 99 -14.31 -9.24 11.30
C GLY A 99 -13.38 -8.07 11.66
N TYR A 100 -12.21 -7.97 11.01
CA TYR A 100 -11.18 -6.92 11.15
C TYR A 100 -10.47 -6.81 12.50
N ARG A 101 -11.13 -7.11 13.62
CA ARG A 101 -10.55 -6.95 14.96
C ARG A 101 -9.13 -7.52 15.10
N PRO A 102 -8.86 -8.80 14.78
CA PRO A 102 -7.50 -9.35 14.91
C PRO A 102 -6.48 -8.74 13.93
N ILE A 103 -6.93 -8.15 12.82
CA ILE A 103 -6.06 -7.42 11.87
C ILE A 103 -5.58 -6.12 12.52
N ILE A 104 -6.51 -5.34 13.09
CA ILE A 104 -6.18 -4.09 13.77
C ILE A 104 -5.30 -4.34 15.00
N ASP A 105 -5.61 -5.38 15.78
CA ASP A 105 -4.81 -5.77 16.94
C ASP A 105 -3.36 -6.09 16.55
N SER A 106 -3.18 -6.81 15.44
CA SER A 106 -1.85 -7.18 14.95
C SER A 106 -0.95 -5.96 14.66
N TYR A 107 -1.55 -4.84 14.25
CA TYR A 107 -0.83 -3.64 13.84
C TYR A 107 -0.75 -2.56 14.93
N THR A 108 -1.51 -2.67 16.01
CA THR A 108 -1.47 -1.69 17.11
C THR A 108 -0.09 -1.60 17.74
N SER A 109 0.67 -2.70 17.74
CA SER A 109 2.07 -2.75 18.19
C SER A 109 3.06 -1.94 17.33
N PHE A 110 2.65 -1.41 16.17
CA PHE A 110 3.43 -0.46 15.38
C PHE A 110 3.09 1.01 15.70
N ALA A 111 1.99 1.27 16.40
CA ALA A 111 1.50 2.62 16.64
C ALA A 111 2.38 3.37 17.66
N ARG A 112 2.47 4.70 17.53
CA ARG A 112 3.21 5.58 18.46
C ARG A 112 2.66 5.54 19.89
N GLU A 113 1.35 5.31 20.04
CA GLU A 113 0.68 5.25 21.34
C GLU A 113 -0.23 4.01 21.39
N PRO A 114 -0.09 3.15 22.42
CA PRO A 114 -1.09 2.12 22.66
C PRO A 114 -2.39 2.81 23.02
N THR A 115 -3.46 2.54 22.28
CA THR A 115 -4.79 3.02 22.65
C THR A 115 -5.10 2.46 24.04
N CYS A 116 -5.15 3.35 25.03
CA CYS A 116 -5.26 3.06 26.46
C CYS A 116 -6.38 2.06 26.81
N CYS A 117 -7.43 1.95 25.96
CA CYS A 117 -8.66 1.26 26.32
C CYS A 117 -8.95 -0.06 25.58
N GLN A 118 -8.07 -0.63 24.74
CA GLN A 118 -8.47 -1.78 23.89
C GLN A 118 -7.62 -3.04 23.98
N LEU A 119 -6.53 -3.07 24.75
CA LEU A 119 -5.54 -4.17 24.64
C LEU A 119 -5.28 -4.97 25.90
N ARG A 120 -5.76 -4.53 27.07
CA ARG A 120 -5.76 -5.39 28.25
C ARG A 120 -7.16 -5.96 28.35
N GLY A 121 -7.33 -7.21 27.95
CA GLY A 121 -8.56 -7.98 28.10
C GLY A 121 -8.91 -8.23 29.57
N THR A 122 -8.97 -7.18 30.40
CA THR A 122 -9.43 -7.24 31.79
C THR A 122 -10.94 -7.38 31.88
N GLY A 123 -11.66 -7.24 30.76
CA GLY A 123 -13.12 -7.32 30.74
C GLY A 123 -13.82 -6.09 31.34
N GLN A 124 -13.09 -5.01 31.65
CA GLN A 124 -13.69 -3.76 32.14
C GLN A 124 -14.07 -2.84 30.98
N CYS A 125 -15.38 -2.61 30.85
CA CYS A 125 -15.96 -1.67 29.89
C CYS A 125 -15.79 -0.23 30.39
N CYS A 126 -15.34 0.68 29.52
CA CYS A 126 -15.08 2.08 29.87
C CYS A 126 -16.34 2.91 30.17
N LEU A 127 -17.53 2.31 30.13
CA LEU A 127 -18.79 2.97 30.49
C LEU A 127 -18.99 3.02 32.02
N ASP A 128 -18.16 2.33 32.80
CA ASP A 128 -18.37 2.17 34.23
C ASP A 128 -17.46 3.05 35.12
N GLN A 129 -16.57 3.88 34.58
CA GLN A 129 -15.63 4.68 35.40
C GLN A 129 -15.42 6.10 34.88
N GLU A 130 -15.70 7.09 35.75
CA GLU A 130 -15.61 8.53 35.48
C GLU A 130 -14.16 9.06 35.41
N GLU A 131 -13.12 8.31 35.79
CA GLU A 131 -11.73 8.78 35.69
C GLU A 131 -10.75 7.63 35.37
N CYS A 132 -10.00 7.77 34.28
CA CYS A 132 -9.00 6.79 33.84
C CYS A 132 -7.68 6.99 34.60
N VAL A 133 -7.43 6.17 35.63
CA VAL A 133 -6.13 6.10 36.33
C VAL A 133 -5.57 4.69 36.20
N CYS A 134 -4.43 4.56 35.53
CA CYS A 134 -3.74 3.31 35.30
C CYS A 134 -3.04 2.80 36.57
N SER A 135 -3.78 2.22 37.53
CA SER A 135 -3.20 1.55 38.69
C SER A 135 -3.05 0.04 38.42
N SER A 136 -1.81 -0.42 38.44
CA SER A 136 -1.43 -1.83 38.46
C SER A 136 -2.06 -2.54 39.66
N SER A 137 -3.05 -3.40 39.43
CA SER A 137 -3.54 -4.35 40.44
C SER A 137 -3.46 -5.78 39.91
N THR A 138 -2.64 -6.55 40.62
CA THR A 138 -2.49 -8.01 40.59
C THR A 138 -3.77 -8.69 41.06
N GLY A 139 -4.40 -9.52 40.22
CA GLY A 139 -5.46 -10.44 40.65
C GLY A 139 -6.37 -10.90 39.51
N GLY A 140 -6.21 -12.15 39.09
CA GLY A 140 -7.10 -12.84 38.14
C GLY A 140 -6.39 -13.30 36.87
N GLN A 141 -5.97 -14.58 36.82
CA GLN A 141 -5.53 -15.24 35.59
C GLN A 141 -6.74 -15.44 34.66
N ILE A 142 -7.07 -14.42 33.88
CA ILE A 142 -8.05 -14.49 32.79
C ILE A 142 -7.27 -14.33 31.49
N LEU A 143 -7.16 -15.44 30.75
CA LEU A 143 -6.64 -15.60 29.37
C LEU A 143 -5.54 -14.62 28.95
N SER A 144 -4.30 -15.11 28.98
CA SER A 144 -3.15 -14.57 28.23
C SER A 144 -3.58 -14.17 26.82
N GLY A 145 -3.34 -12.91 26.43
CA GLY A 145 -3.80 -12.37 25.16
C GLY A 145 -3.45 -13.25 23.95
N LEU A 146 -4.40 -13.42 23.03
CA LEU A 146 -4.27 -14.19 21.78
C LEU A 146 -3.18 -13.68 20.82
N CYS A 147 -2.60 -12.51 21.13
CA CYS A 147 -1.54 -11.83 20.40
C CYS A 147 -0.56 -11.33 21.46
N ASN A 148 0.68 -11.83 21.45
CA ASN A 148 1.70 -11.45 22.43
C ASN A 148 2.77 -10.55 21.77
N PRO A 149 2.71 -9.21 21.97
CA PRO A 149 3.64 -8.26 21.35
C PRO A 149 5.11 -8.49 21.69
N GLU A 150 5.39 -9.03 22.88
CA GLU A 150 6.75 -9.21 23.39
C GLU A 150 7.54 -10.28 22.62
N GLN A 151 6.84 -11.16 21.89
CA GLN A 151 7.44 -12.25 21.11
C GLN A 151 7.68 -11.88 19.64
N PHE A 152 7.36 -10.66 19.22
CA PHE A 152 7.50 -10.24 17.83
C PHE A 152 8.88 -9.69 17.54
N LEU A 153 9.36 -9.94 16.32
CA LEU A 153 10.58 -9.31 15.85
C LEU A 153 10.41 -7.79 15.86
N PRO A 154 11.43 -7.04 16.32
CA PRO A 154 11.44 -5.59 16.19
C PRO A 154 11.48 -5.20 14.71
N MET A 155 10.87 -4.08 14.38
CA MET A 155 10.97 -3.52 13.04
C MET A 155 12.28 -2.74 12.92
N ASP A 156 13.09 -3.07 11.92
CA ASP A 156 14.31 -2.34 11.56
C ASP A 156 14.14 -1.67 10.20
N PRO A 157 13.85 -0.34 10.16
CA PRO A 157 13.66 0.39 8.91
C PRO A 157 14.90 0.43 8.01
N THR A 158 16.10 0.13 8.54
CA THR A 158 17.34 0.14 7.75
C THR A 158 17.50 -1.10 6.88
N GLN A 159 16.77 -2.17 7.20
CA GLN A 159 16.81 -3.45 6.49
C GLN A 159 15.72 -3.57 5.41
N GLU A 160 15.11 -2.44 5.07
CA GLU A 160 14.11 -2.34 4.02
C GLU A 160 14.75 -2.34 2.63
N PHE A 161 13.98 -2.73 1.60
CA PHE A 161 14.48 -2.73 0.23
C PHE A 161 14.92 -1.33 -0.20
N ILE A 162 16.18 -1.27 -0.64
CA ILE A 162 16.74 -0.10 -1.30
C ILE A 162 15.95 0.20 -2.57
N PHE A 163 15.84 1.48 -2.90
CA PHE A 163 15.31 1.87 -4.20
C PHE A 163 16.37 1.55 -5.28
N PRO A 164 15.99 0.92 -6.41
CA PRO A 164 16.95 0.51 -7.42
C PRO A 164 17.78 1.70 -7.96
N PRO A 165 19.12 1.69 -7.82
CA PRO A 165 19.97 2.80 -8.26
C PRO A 165 19.90 3.08 -9.76
N GLU A 166 19.62 2.05 -10.56
CA GLU A 166 19.40 2.18 -12.00
C GLU A 166 18.23 3.12 -12.32
N LEU A 167 17.12 3.00 -11.58
CA LEU A 167 15.96 3.87 -11.77
C LEU A 167 16.23 5.32 -11.36
N MET A 168 17.12 5.53 -10.37
CA MET A 168 17.55 6.88 -9.98
C MET A 168 18.36 7.53 -11.10
N ARG A 169 19.31 6.79 -11.70
CA ARG A 169 20.09 7.25 -12.84
C ARG A 169 19.20 7.55 -14.05
N MET A 170 18.28 6.63 -14.39
CA MET A 170 17.32 6.84 -15.49
C MET A 170 16.52 8.14 -15.33
N ALA A 171 16.10 8.47 -14.10
CA ALA A 171 15.37 9.71 -13.82
C ALA A 171 16.25 10.96 -13.92
N GLN A 172 17.54 10.86 -13.57
CA GLN A 172 18.52 11.95 -13.63
C GLN A 172 19.00 12.23 -15.07
N GLU A 173 19.19 11.19 -15.88
CA GLU A 173 19.71 11.28 -17.25
C GLU A 173 18.73 11.97 -18.23
N GLN A 174 17.49 12.25 -17.79
CA GLN A 174 16.55 13.18 -18.44
C GLN A 174 16.34 12.99 -19.95
N GLN A 175 16.45 11.75 -20.45
CA GLN A 175 16.05 11.40 -21.80
C GLN A 175 14.52 11.36 -21.91
N ARG A 176 13.92 12.54 -21.92
CA ARG A 176 12.49 12.82 -22.07
C ARG A 176 12.07 12.57 -23.53
N THR A 177 12.12 11.31 -23.94
CA THR A 177 11.58 10.84 -25.22
C THR A 177 10.10 10.46 -25.04
N THR A 178 9.35 10.48 -26.14
CA THR A 178 7.96 10.02 -26.10
C THR A 178 7.98 8.49 -26.14
N LEU A 179 7.42 7.84 -25.12
CA LEU A 179 7.28 6.39 -25.15
C LEU A 179 6.02 6.01 -25.92
N ILE A 180 6.13 5.00 -26.78
CA ILE A 180 5.02 4.49 -27.58
C ILE A 180 5.02 2.96 -27.45
N PHE A 181 3.91 2.40 -26.99
CA PHE A 181 3.71 0.96 -26.89
C PHE A 181 2.55 0.54 -27.77
N HIS A 182 2.77 -0.44 -28.64
CA HIS A 182 1.76 -0.97 -29.55
C HIS A 182 1.27 -2.32 -29.04
N GLY A 183 -0.02 -2.40 -28.72
CA GLY A 183 -0.73 -3.66 -28.53
C GLY A 183 -1.58 -4.01 -29.75
N LYS A 184 -2.22 -5.18 -29.74
CA LYS A 184 -3.06 -5.66 -30.86
C LYS A 184 -4.22 -4.72 -31.21
N ARG A 185 -4.77 -4.01 -30.22
CA ARG A 185 -5.97 -3.16 -30.37
C ARG A 185 -5.76 -1.70 -29.94
N THR A 186 -4.66 -1.40 -29.27
CA THR A 186 -4.49 -0.12 -28.57
C THR A 186 -3.03 0.32 -28.69
N THR A 187 -2.83 1.61 -28.91
CA THR A 187 -1.51 2.23 -28.79
C THR A 187 -1.48 3.11 -27.54
N TRP A 188 -0.48 2.92 -26.70
CA TRP A 188 -0.25 3.76 -25.52
C TRP A 188 0.86 4.75 -25.82
N ILE A 189 0.63 6.04 -25.56
CA ILE A 189 1.60 7.09 -25.83
C ILE A 189 1.82 7.92 -24.55
N SER A 190 3.04 7.96 -24.05
CA SER A 190 3.44 8.76 -22.88
C SER A 190 4.29 9.96 -23.32
N PRO A 191 3.68 11.15 -23.56
CA PRO A 191 4.43 12.36 -23.83
C PRO A 191 5.17 12.88 -22.58
N PRO A 192 6.44 13.31 -22.71
CA PRO A 192 7.26 13.78 -21.60
C PRO A 192 7.15 15.30 -21.36
N SER A 193 6.28 15.99 -22.11
CA SER A 193 6.09 17.43 -21.96
C SER A 193 4.69 17.87 -22.37
N LEU A 194 4.23 18.97 -21.75
CA LEU A 194 2.93 19.58 -22.04
C LEU A 194 2.79 19.92 -23.54
N LYS A 195 3.84 20.46 -24.17
CA LYS A 195 3.83 20.78 -25.61
C LYS A 195 3.54 19.55 -26.47
N LYS A 196 4.14 18.40 -26.16
CA LYS A 196 3.91 17.15 -26.90
C LYS A 196 2.52 16.58 -26.62
N LEU A 197 2.05 16.66 -25.37
CA LEU A 197 0.71 16.25 -24.98
C LEU A 197 -0.37 17.02 -25.76
N LEU A 198 -0.26 18.35 -25.83
CA LEU A 198 -1.21 19.20 -26.55
C LEU A 198 -1.25 18.86 -28.05
N LYS A 199 -0.08 18.64 -28.67
CA LYS A 199 -0.01 18.19 -30.08
C LYS A 199 -0.70 16.85 -30.30
N LEU A 200 -0.51 15.88 -29.39
CA LEU A 200 -1.16 14.58 -29.46
C LEU A 200 -2.67 14.68 -29.29
N LYS A 201 -3.14 15.52 -28.35
CA LYS A 201 -4.57 15.73 -28.11
C LYS A 201 -5.25 16.43 -29.30
N ALA A 202 -4.56 17.36 -29.97
CA ALA A 202 -5.03 17.95 -31.22
C ALA A 202 -5.12 16.93 -32.35
N LYS A 203 -4.11 16.04 -32.49
CA LYS A 203 -4.09 14.98 -33.52
C LYS A 203 -5.13 13.88 -33.27
N TYR A 204 -5.37 13.53 -32.01
CA TYR A 204 -6.28 12.46 -31.61
C TYR A 204 -7.28 12.98 -30.57
N PRO A 205 -8.28 13.78 -30.96
CA PRO A 205 -9.19 14.46 -30.03
C PRO A 205 -10.05 13.49 -29.21
N LYS A 206 -10.43 12.34 -29.79
CA LYS A 206 -11.23 11.31 -29.11
C LYS A 206 -10.45 10.43 -28.14
N ALA A 207 -9.12 10.44 -28.20
CA ALA A 207 -8.29 9.59 -27.37
C ALA A 207 -8.32 10.05 -25.89
N PRO A 208 -8.59 9.13 -24.94
CA PRO A 208 -8.69 9.48 -23.53
C PRO A 208 -7.31 9.81 -22.94
N LEU A 209 -7.31 10.77 -22.01
CA LEU A 209 -6.18 11.01 -21.13
C LEU A 209 -6.33 10.10 -19.90
N VAL A 210 -5.35 9.26 -19.63
CA VAL A 210 -5.33 8.30 -18.53
C VAL A 210 -4.19 8.64 -17.58
N VAL A 211 -4.54 8.94 -16.33
CA VAL A 211 -3.58 9.18 -15.24
C VAL A 211 -3.64 8.01 -14.25
N GLY A 212 -4.63 8.00 -13.36
CA GLY A 212 -4.81 6.93 -12.36
C GLY A 212 -5.62 5.72 -12.86
N ASN A 213 -6.25 5.83 -14.04
CA ASN A 213 -7.02 4.76 -14.69
C ASN A 213 -8.24 4.22 -13.88
N THR A 214 -8.64 4.87 -12.78
CA THR A 214 -9.75 4.44 -11.92
C THR A 214 -11.14 4.64 -12.53
N SER A 215 -11.25 5.42 -13.61
CA SER A 215 -12.49 5.56 -14.39
C SER A 215 -12.43 4.77 -15.69
N VAL A 216 -11.45 5.08 -16.55
CA VAL A 216 -11.29 4.41 -17.86
C VAL A 216 -11.09 2.90 -17.74
N GLY A 217 -10.35 2.44 -16.73
CA GLY A 217 -10.13 1.02 -16.49
C GLY A 217 -11.43 0.26 -16.18
N ILE A 218 -12.32 0.86 -15.38
CA ILE A 218 -13.63 0.26 -15.04
C ILE A 218 -14.54 0.25 -16.26
N LEU A 219 -14.62 1.36 -17.00
CA LEU A 219 -15.42 1.44 -18.22
C LEU A 219 -14.98 0.41 -19.27
N ASN A 220 -13.66 0.23 -19.44
CA ASN A 220 -13.12 -0.76 -20.36
C ASN A 220 -13.38 -2.20 -19.92
N ALA A 221 -13.36 -2.47 -18.61
CA ALA A 221 -13.58 -3.80 -18.07
C ALA A 221 -15.04 -4.25 -18.14
N PHE A 222 -16.00 -3.34 -17.90
CA PHE A 222 -17.39 -3.72 -17.67
C PHE A 222 -18.41 -3.05 -18.61
N CYS A 223 -18.08 -1.94 -19.28
CA CYS A 223 -19.05 -1.14 -20.03
C CYS A 223 -18.92 -1.26 -21.56
N HIS A 224 -18.15 -2.23 -22.09
CA HIS A 224 -17.99 -2.50 -23.53
C HIS A 224 -17.97 -1.24 -24.42
N HIS A 225 -17.09 -0.28 -24.11
CA HIS A 225 -16.88 0.86 -25.02
C HIS A 225 -16.15 0.40 -26.29
N LYS A 226 -16.79 0.59 -27.45
CA LYS A 226 -16.30 0.20 -28.79
C LYS A 226 -15.26 1.15 -29.39
N ASP A 227 -14.54 1.91 -28.59
CA ASP A 227 -13.56 2.86 -29.12
C ASP A 227 -12.14 2.30 -29.02
N CYS A 228 -11.65 1.77 -30.15
CA CYS A 228 -10.22 1.58 -30.39
C CYS A 228 -9.54 2.95 -30.38
N ALA A 229 -9.13 3.43 -29.21
CA ALA A 229 -8.52 4.75 -29.09
C ALA A 229 -7.15 4.65 -28.41
N SER A 230 -6.18 5.34 -29.02
CA SER A 230 -4.88 5.60 -28.42
C SER A 230 -5.06 6.16 -27.01
N ILE A 231 -4.32 5.65 -26.03
CA ILE A 231 -4.41 6.11 -24.64
C ILE A 231 -3.21 7.00 -24.34
N PHE A 232 -3.45 8.19 -23.80
CA PHE A 232 -2.39 9.13 -23.46
C PHE A 232 -2.19 9.23 -21.96
N ARG A 233 -0.95 9.16 -21.49
CA ARG A 233 -0.61 9.53 -20.11
C ARG A 233 0.43 10.65 -20.08
N PRO A 234 0.15 11.78 -19.42
CA PRO A 234 1.20 12.74 -19.09
C PRO A 234 2.22 12.06 -18.16
N MET A 235 3.51 12.14 -18.50
CA MET A 235 4.58 11.84 -17.54
C MET A 235 4.69 12.94 -16.50
#